data_AF-A0A6J2KR18-F1
#
_entry.id   AF-A0A6J2KR18-F1
#
_cell.length_a   1.000
_cell.length_b   1.000
_cell.length_c   1.000
_cell.angle_alpha   90.00
_cell.angle_beta   90.00
_cell.angle_gamma   90.00
#
_symmetry.space_group_name_H-M   'P 1'
#
loop_
_entity.id
_entity.type
_entity.pdbx_description
1 polymer ?
#
loop_
_entity_poly.entity_id
_entity_poly.type
_entity_poly.pdbx_seq_one_letter_code
_entity_poly.pdbx_strand_id
1 'polypeptide(L)'
;CVCDEGYVRNESNECIEEENCDKCSEPNEEYTNCKRTCPPELCISIIALFNCKADEPCEAGCACKPGHYRQQNNTSCIPACQCQEMEGTTECRATIEQ
;
A
#
# COMPACT_ATOMS: atom_id res chain seq x y z
N CYS A 1 -27.68 9.17 18.60
CA CYS A 1 -27.81 8.09 17.60
C CYS A 1 -26.48 7.39 17.48
N VAL A 2 -26.45 6.08 17.68
CA VAL A 2 -25.29 5.22 17.38
C VAL A 2 -25.62 4.41 16.13
N CYS A 3 -24.61 3.96 15.39
CA CYS A 3 -24.84 3.04 14.28
C CYS A 3 -25.26 1.66 14.82
N ASP A 4 -25.96 0.89 13.99
CA ASP A 4 -26.34 -0.49 14.32
C ASP A 4 -25.09 -1.39 14.43
N GLU A 5 -25.24 -2.55 15.07
CA GLU A 5 -24.16 -3.53 15.21
C GLU A 5 -23.61 -3.93 13.82
N GLY A 6 -22.28 -3.84 13.64
CA GLY A 6 -21.60 -4.07 12.35
C GLY A 6 -21.47 -2.82 11.46
N TYR A 7 -21.91 -1.65 11.91
CA TYR A 7 -21.78 -0.38 11.19
C TYR A 7 -21.00 0.68 11.98
N VAL A 8 -20.23 1.51 11.28
CA VAL A 8 -19.44 2.63 11.84
C VAL A 8 -19.65 3.91 11.04
N ARG A 9 -19.37 5.08 11.64
CA ARG A 9 -19.54 6.37 10.95
C ARG A 9 -18.35 6.67 10.04
N ASN A 10 -18.60 6.97 8.77
CA ASN A 10 -17.59 7.50 7.84
C ASN A 10 -17.38 9.02 8.03
N GLU A 11 -16.45 9.60 7.25
CA GLU A 11 -16.16 11.05 7.27
C GLU A 11 -17.37 11.93 6.91
N SER A 12 -18.34 11.39 6.17
CA SER A 12 -19.59 12.06 5.80
C SER A 12 -20.70 11.91 6.87
N ASN A 13 -20.38 11.35 8.05
CA ASN A 13 -21.32 11.04 9.14
C ASN A 13 -22.39 9.99 8.81
N GLU A 14 -22.17 9.17 7.77
CA GLU A 14 -23.06 8.07 7.41
C GLU A 14 -22.64 6.79 8.12
N CYS A 15 -23.61 5.97 8.54
CA CYS A 15 -23.33 4.63 9.04
C CYS A 15 -23.07 3.70 7.85
N ILE A 16 -21.82 3.28 7.70
CA ILE A 16 -21.37 2.32 6.70
C ILE A 16 -21.01 1.01 7.39
N GLU A 17 -21.05 -0.11 6.68
CA GLU A 17 -20.58 -1.38 7.24
C GLU A 17 -19.14 -1.22 7.71
N GLU A 18 -18.78 -1.82 8.84
CA GLU A 18 -17.42 -1.76 9.40
C GLU A 18 -16.36 -2.21 8.39
N GLU A 19 -16.74 -3.12 7.48
CA GLU A 19 -15.88 -3.54 6.38
C GLU A 19 -15.64 -2.48 5.30
N ASN A 20 -16.60 -1.56 5.13
CA ASN A 20 -16.53 -0.42 4.20
C ASN A 20 -15.87 0.79 4.85
N CYS A 21 -15.63 0.78 6.16
CA CYS A 21 -14.78 1.78 6.81
C CYS A 21 -13.38 1.59 6.25
N ASP A 22 -12.81 2.64 5.64
CA ASP A 22 -11.50 2.59 5.01
C ASP A 22 -10.47 2.05 6.02
N LYS A 23 -10.19 0.74 5.92
CA LYS A 23 -9.25 0.05 6.81
C LYS A 23 -7.82 0.56 6.60
N CYS A 24 -7.60 1.29 5.51
CA CYS A 24 -6.37 1.95 5.12
C CYS A 24 -6.70 3.38 4.70
N SER A 25 -6.11 4.36 5.40
CA SER A 25 -6.37 5.78 5.19
C SER A 25 -5.42 6.43 4.16
N GLU A 26 -4.34 5.75 3.79
CA GLU A 26 -3.30 6.33 2.95
C GLU A 26 -3.53 6.06 1.45
N PRO A 27 -3.15 7.01 0.57
CA PRO A 27 -3.23 6.80 -0.87
C PRO A 27 -2.44 5.57 -1.33
N ASN A 28 -2.97 4.90 -2.35
CA ASN A 28 -2.37 3.73 -3.00
C ASN A 28 -2.13 2.52 -2.08
N GLU A 29 -2.89 2.44 -0.99
CA GLU A 29 -2.98 1.24 -0.16
C GLU A 29 -4.26 0.46 -0.44
N GLU A 30 -4.21 -0.84 -0.17
CA GLU A 30 -5.37 -1.71 -0.10
C GLU A 30 -5.29 -2.59 1.13
N TYR A 31 -6.43 -2.80 1.78
CA TYR A 31 -6.50 -3.73 2.88
C TYR A 31 -6.44 -5.17 2.37
N THR A 32 -5.57 -5.97 2.96
CA THR A 32 -5.48 -7.40 2.70
C THR A 32 -5.51 -8.19 4.01
N ASN A 33 -6.13 -9.37 3.97
CA ASN A 33 -6.13 -10.32 5.09
C ASN A 33 -4.77 -11.02 5.25
N CYS A 34 -3.86 -10.89 4.29
CA CYS A 34 -2.55 -11.53 4.26
C CYS A 34 -1.52 -10.58 3.64
N LYS A 35 -1.07 -9.60 4.42
CA LYS A 35 0.05 -8.73 4.10
C LYS A 35 1.36 -9.44 4.46
N ARG A 36 2.24 -9.63 3.47
CA ARG A 36 3.60 -10.12 3.71
C ARG A 36 4.52 -8.96 4.08
N THR A 37 5.52 -9.23 4.91
CA THR A 37 6.55 -8.26 5.31
C THR A 37 7.86 -8.43 4.54
N CYS A 38 8.02 -9.54 3.81
CA CYS A 38 9.15 -9.84 2.93
C CYS A 38 8.67 -10.30 1.53
N PRO A 39 9.18 -9.71 0.44
CA PRO A 39 10.04 -8.52 0.42
C PRO A 39 9.28 -7.31 1.00
N PRO A 40 9.97 -6.33 1.60
CA PRO A 40 9.30 -5.18 2.17
C PRO A 40 8.64 -4.35 1.05
N GLU A 41 7.61 -3.58 1.36
CA GLU A 41 6.93 -2.71 0.38
C GLU A 41 7.67 -1.36 0.21
N LEU A 42 9.00 -1.38 0.29
CA LEU A 42 9.84 -0.20 0.18
C LEU A 42 10.37 -0.04 -1.25
N CYS A 43 10.69 1.18 -1.66
CA CYS A 43 11.27 1.45 -2.98
C CYS A 43 12.56 0.65 -3.26
N ILE A 44 13.36 0.36 -2.23
CA ILE A 44 14.54 -0.51 -2.34
C ILE A 44 14.20 -1.94 -2.83
N SER A 45 12.98 -2.41 -2.59
CA SER A 45 12.51 -3.73 -3.06
C SER A 45 12.31 -3.85 -4.55
N ILE A 46 12.31 -2.72 -5.26
CA ILE A 46 12.26 -2.73 -6.71
C ILE A 46 13.60 -3.18 -7.29
N ILE A 47 14.72 -2.81 -6.65
CA ILE A 47 16.08 -3.01 -7.19
C ILE A 47 16.91 -4.05 -6.43
N ALA A 48 16.48 -4.44 -5.23
CA ALA A 48 17.21 -5.38 -4.38
C ALA A 48 16.47 -6.71 -4.22
N LEU A 49 17.24 -7.80 -4.17
CA LEU A 49 16.72 -9.12 -3.84
C LEU A 49 16.75 -9.32 -2.32
N PHE A 50 15.61 -9.76 -1.78
CA PHE A 50 15.47 -10.10 -0.37
C PHE A 50 15.39 -11.61 -0.22
N ASN A 51 16.13 -12.16 0.74
CA ASN A 51 16.10 -13.59 1.05
C ASN A 51 14.88 -13.92 1.93
N CYS A 52 13.70 -13.92 1.32
CA CYS A 52 12.44 -14.19 1.99
C CYS A 52 12.16 -15.69 2.07
N LYS A 53 11.60 -16.15 3.19
CA LYS A 53 11.12 -17.54 3.28
C LYS A 53 9.71 -17.65 2.72
N ALA A 54 9.45 -18.73 1.98
CA ALA A 54 8.13 -18.97 1.39
C ALA A 54 7.03 -19.12 2.46
N ASP A 55 7.38 -19.74 3.59
CA ASP A 55 6.50 -20.06 4.73
C ASP A 55 6.41 -18.96 5.79
N GLU A 56 6.92 -17.76 5.50
CA GLU A 56 6.72 -16.62 6.41
C GLU A 56 5.24 -16.33 6.63
N PRO A 57 4.80 -16.22 7.90
CA PRO A 57 3.43 -15.86 8.21
C PRO A 57 3.12 -14.46 7.68
N CYS A 58 1.90 -14.27 7.21
CA CYS A 58 1.36 -12.97 6.87
C CYS A 58 0.32 -12.55 7.92
N GLU A 59 0.10 -11.25 8.02
CA GLU A 59 -0.87 -10.66 8.94
C GLU A 59 -1.84 -9.75 8.17
N ALA A 60 -3.04 -9.54 8.69
CA ALA A 60 -3.96 -8.60 8.06
C ALA A 60 -3.46 -7.16 8.20
N GLY A 61 -3.58 -6.35 7.15
CA GLY A 61 -3.12 -4.97 7.18
C GLY A 61 -3.15 -4.27 5.82
N CYS A 62 -2.65 -3.04 5.79
CA CYS A 62 -2.64 -2.19 4.59
C CYS A 62 -1.39 -2.42 3.76
N ALA A 63 -1.56 -3.03 2.59
CA ALA A 63 -0.50 -3.27 1.63
C ALA A 63 -0.46 -2.14 0.58
N CYS A 64 0.71 -1.85 0.02
CA CYS A 64 0.77 -1.01 -1.18
C CYS A 64 0.14 -1.75 -2.35
N LYS A 65 -0.68 -1.05 -3.13
CA LYS A 65 -1.22 -1.59 -4.37
C LYS A 65 -0.07 -2.00 -5.31
N PRO A 66 -0.29 -2.98 -6.22
CA PRO A 66 0.71 -3.35 -7.21
C PRO A 66 1.32 -2.14 -7.93
N GLY A 67 2.65 -2.12 -8.06
CA GLY A 67 3.39 -1.02 -8.68
C GLY A 67 3.59 0.21 -7.79
N HIS A 68 3.18 0.16 -6.52
CA HIS A 68 3.41 1.22 -5.54
C HIS A 68 4.26 0.73 -4.37
N TYR A 69 5.07 1.62 -3.82
CA TYR A 69 6.07 1.33 -2.80
C TYR A 69 6.22 2.52 -1.87
N ARG A 70 6.83 2.33 -0.70
CA ARG A 70 7.09 3.39 0.27
C ARG A 70 8.53 3.83 0.19
N GLN A 71 8.78 5.12 0.35
CA GLN A 71 10.16 5.60 0.47
C GLN A 71 10.78 5.11 1.77
N GLN A 72 10.02 5.10 2.86
CA GLN A 72 10.45 4.65 4.19
C GLN A 72 9.30 3.93 4.91
N ASN A 73 9.59 3.26 6.02
CA ASN A 73 8.55 2.69 6.86
C ASN A 73 7.58 3.78 7.32
N ASN A 74 6.27 3.47 7.33
CA ASN A 74 5.19 4.37 7.74
C ASN A 74 5.01 5.64 6.88
N THR A 75 5.50 5.66 5.63
CA THR A 75 5.12 6.69 4.63
C THR A 75 4.07 6.14 3.67
N SER A 76 3.28 7.02 3.04
CA SER A 76 2.30 6.66 2.01
C SER A 76 2.95 5.90 0.83
N CYS A 77 2.16 5.11 0.11
CA CYS A 77 2.61 4.40 -1.09
C CYS A 77 2.67 5.36 -2.28
N ILE A 78 3.82 5.41 -2.94
CA ILE A 78 4.07 6.19 -4.16
C ILE A 78 4.25 5.24 -5.36
N PRO A 79 3.87 5.64 -6.59
CA PRO A 79 4.14 4.86 -7.79
C PRO A 79 5.64 4.54 -7.93
N ALA A 80 5.97 3.39 -8.49
CA ALA A 80 7.36 2.94 -8.68
C ALA A 80 8.26 4.00 -9.34
N CYS A 81 7.75 4.78 -10.28
CA CYS A 81 8.51 5.84 -10.95
C CYS A 81 8.73 7.11 -10.12
N GLN A 82 8.14 7.22 -8.93
CA GLN A 82 8.46 8.25 -7.95
C GLN A 82 9.52 7.78 -6.94
N CYS A 83 9.89 6.49 -6.94
CA CYS A 83 11.03 6.00 -6.18
C CYS A 83 12.34 6.49 -6.81
N GLN A 84 13.24 7.01 -5.99
CA GLN A 84 14.57 7.47 -6.43
C GLN A 84 15.37 6.34 -7.09
N GLU A 85 15.18 5.10 -6.62
CA GLU A 85 15.79 3.88 -7.13
C GLU A 85 15.46 3.61 -8.60
N MET A 86 14.34 4.14 -9.09
CA MET A 86 13.87 3.99 -10.47
C MET A 86 14.19 5.21 -11.36
N GLU A 87 14.88 6.23 -10.81
CA GLU A 87 15.22 7.45 -11.53
C GLU A 87 16.09 7.13 -12.77
N GLY A 88 15.65 7.61 -13.94
CA GLY A 88 16.39 7.41 -15.18
C GLY A 88 16.34 6.00 -15.77
N THR A 89 15.52 5.09 -15.23
CA THR A 89 15.21 3.79 -15.86
C THR A 89 14.35 3.97 -17.10
N THR A 90 14.49 3.11 -18.11
CA THR A 90 13.69 3.20 -19.36
C THR A 90 12.19 3.08 -19.12
N GLU A 91 11.80 2.34 -18.08
CA GLU A 91 10.40 2.19 -17.65
C GLU A 91 9.81 3.51 -17.15
N CYS A 92 10.60 4.31 -16.43
CA CYS A 92 10.18 5.58 -15.86
C CYS A 92 10.61 6.81 -16.68
N ARG A 93 11.15 6.61 -17.90
CA ARG A 93 11.53 7.68 -18.84
C ARG A 93 10.36 8.24 -19.66
N ALA A 94 9.14 7.73 -19.47
CA ALA A 94 7.96 8.14 -20.22
C ALA A 94 7.36 9.49 -19.75
N THR A 95 8.18 10.54 -19.66
CA THR A 95 7.73 11.94 -19.46
C THR A 95 8.61 12.98 -20.18
N ILE A 96 9.33 12.58 -21.23
CA ILE A 96 10.01 13.54 -22.13
C ILE A 96 9.62 13.28 -23.58
N GLU A 97 8.34 13.27 -23.91
CA GLU A 97 7.83 13.61 -25.25
C GLU A 97 6.36 14.09 -25.13
N GLN A 98 6.17 15.37 -24.76
CA GLN A 98 5.01 16.19 -25.10
C GLN A 98 5.51 17.57 -25.50
#